data_AF-A0A437JZI3-F1
#
_entry.id   AF-A0A437JZI3-F1
#
_cell.length_a   1.000
_cell.length_b   1.000
_cell.length_c   1.000
_cell.angle_alpha   90.00
_cell.angle_beta   90.00
_cell.angle_gamma   90.00
#
_symmetry.space_group_name_H-M   'P 1'
#
loop_
_entity.id
_entity.type
_entity.pdbx_description
1 polymer ?
#
loop_
_entity_poly.entity_id
_entity_poly.type
_entity_poly.pdbx_seq_one_letter_code
_entity_poly.pdbx_strand_id
1 'polypeptide(L)'
;MCHGVLDPPGSPGFRDVKRCVGLHAGTHGENPGAVTPALPPAPPPADAAPRAESGAWAWTSGVVAALILYGSWFPFHWIHPHPDEALWALTNLDLWTSREDLLGNVVLFLPWGLAAAMAATARRGRPWAWVLLGGAGLALLAQAGQFFEAHRDPRWADVVWNLVGAGLGWAASGIVPRRAGQAGTAAWALLAGSAGAAWLPWWPSLDPARLQWHWARLTELGAWQGPEAAMMAGLTLVAGCGAAWLLGGPTTSHGPGRTPVSAIVAAGLVVVLGQALVPGSRFSAGGVLGGLLGIGLALGLWRHPRATAVALGTLQVLGGLAPFDLQPQPVQALHWLPFEALLGGSMLGNAQALARDAWLWGCALWFARQGGWPLAPATAVCAALALAVEAVQCWMPSRTADVTPALIVLGLGWGLAAWRAAHRSSRG
;
A
#
# COMPACT_ATOMS: atom_id res chain seq x y z
N MET A 1 16.42 75.38 -35.90
CA MET A 1 15.95 74.21 -35.14
C MET A 1 16.53 74.33 -33.74
N CYS A 2 15.66 74.49 -32.76
CA CYS A 2 16.03 74.79 -31.37
C CYS A 2 16.50 73.52 -30.66
N HIS A 3 17.70 73.55 -30.08
CA HIS A 3 18.01 72.78 -28.88
C HIS A 3 18.81 73.65 -27.94
N GLY A 4 18.13 74.11 -26.88
CA GLY A 4 18.71 74.79 -25.74
C GLY A 4 18.80 73.82 -24.55
N VAL A 5 20.01 73.73 -24.00
CA VAL A 5 20.40 73.93 -22.59
C VAL A 5 19.47 73.44 -21.46
N LEU A 6 20.07 72.69 -20.51
CA LEU A 6 20.09 72.88 -19.03
C LEU A 6 19.89 71.57 -18.23
N ASP A 7 20.93 71.13 -17.52
CA ASP A 7 20.83 70.48 -16.18
C ASP A 7 20.59 71.58 -15.11
N PRO A 8 20.32 71.35 -13.78
CA PRO A 8 20.22 70.13 -12.92
C PRO A 8 18.98 70.26 -11.95
N PRO A 9 18.95 69.99 -10.61
CA PRO A 9 19.56 68.99 -9.67
C PRO A 9 18.49 68.23 -8.80
N GLY A 10 18.90 67.23 -7.99
CA GLY A 10 18.11 66.87 -6.79
C GLY A 10 18.15 65.41 -6.30
N SER A 11 18.96 65.15 -5.28
CA SER A 11 18.74 64.12 -4.24
C SER A 11 18.95 64.80 -2.86
N PRO A 12 18.59 64.25 -1.68
CA PRO A 12 18.01 62.96 -1.32
C PRO A 12 16.81 63.06 -0.33
N GLY A 13 16.12 61.94 -0.04
CA GLY A 13 15.04 61.88 0.96
C GLY A 13 15.03 60.58 1.76
N PHE A 14 15.79 60.55 2.87
CA PHE A 14 15.70 59.55 3.94
C PHE A 14 14.34 59.68 4.66
N ARG A 15 13.58 58.59 4.79
CA ARG A 15 12.39 58.55 5.64
C ARG A 15 12.70 57.92 7.00
N ASP A 16 12.57 58.78 7.99
CA ASP A 16 12.66 58.62 9.43
C ASP A 16 11.38 57.93 9.95
N VAL A 17 11.48 56.76 10.60
CA VAL A 17 10.35 56.11 11.29
C VAL A 17 10.55 56.28 12.80
N LYS A 18 9.93 57.35 13.32
CA LYS A 18 9.89 57.66 14.75
C LYS A 18 8.84 56.83 15.49
N ARG A 19 9.34 56.27 16.60
CA ARG A 19 8.68 55.98 17.88
C ARG A 19 7.32 56.64 18.10
N CYS A 20 6.32 55.82 18.39
CA CYS A 20 5.18 56.19 19.23
C CYS A 20 5.32 55.44 20.57
N VAL A 21 5.79 56.16 21.59
CA VAL A 21 5.68 55.78 23.01
C VAL A 21 4.55 56.65 23.56
N GLY A 22 3.40 56.04 23.82
CA GLY A 22 2.27 56.66 24.51
C GLY A 22 2.29 56.29 25.98
N LEU A 23 2.63 57.26 26.82
CA LEU A 23 2.46 57.24 28.27
C LEU A 23 0.98 57.51 28.62
N HIS A 24 0.35 56.60 29.36
CA HIS A 24 -0.87 56.89 30.12
C HIS A 24 -0.66 56.47 31.58
N ALA A 25 -0.95 57.42 32.48
CA ALA A 25 -0.82 57.31 33.92
C ALA A 25 -2.19 57.53 34.59
N GLY A 26 -2.48 56.73 35.62
CA GLY A 26 -3.59 56.85 36.58
C GLY A 26 -4.93 56.36 36.04
N THR A 27 -5.63 55.41 36.66
CA THR A 27 -6.06 55.42 38.07
C THR A 27 -6.28 54.00 38.63
N HIS A 28 -6.10 53.90 39.95
CA HIS A 28 -6.27 52.72 40.78
C HIS A 28 -7.72 52.19 40.79
N GLY A 29 -7.86 50.90 40.46
CA GLY A 29 -9.02 50.07 40.80
C GLY A 29 -8.51 48.68 41.17
N GLU A 30 -8.68 48.29 42.42
CA GLU A 30 -8.36 46.96 42.92
C GLU A 30 -9.17 45.91 42.16
N ASN A 31 -8.48 44.98 41.49
CA ASN A 31 -9.11 43.90 40.74
C ASN A 31 -8.86 42.57 41.49
N PRO A 32 -9.80 42.08 42.32
CA PRO A 32 -9.68 40.79 42.99
C PRO A 32 -9.97 39.68 41.98
N GLY A 33 -8.91 39.23 41.30
CA GLY A 33 -9.02 38.18 40.29
C GLY A 33 -7.73 37.96 39.52
N ALA A 34 -6.58 37.94 40.22
CA ALA A 34 -5.32 37.53 39.61
C ALA A 34 -5.40 36.02 39.29
N VAL A 35 -5.95 35.70 38.13
CA VAL A 35 -5.82 34.37 37.51
C VAL A 35 -4.33 34.21 37.23
N THR A 36 -3.64 33.50 38.12
CA THR A 36 -2.27 33.03 37.89
C THR A 36 -2.24 32.40 36.49
N PRO A 37 -1.40 32.89 35.56
CA PRO A 37 -1.29 32.26 34.26
C PRO A 37 -0.89 30.81 34.50
N ALA A 38 -1.78 29.89 34.13
CA ALA A 38 -1.53 28.47 34.26
C ALA A 38 -0.20 28.18 33.56
N LEU A 39 0.78 27.69 34.33
CA LEU A 39 2.05 27.22 33.79
C LEU A 39 1.72 26.29 32.59
N PRO A 40 2.34 26.50 31.41
CA PRO A 40 2.13 25.60 30.31
C PRO A 40 2.40 24.17 30.79
N PRO A 41 1.54 23.20 30.44
CA PRO A 41 1.70 21.83 30.89
C PRO A 41 3.13 21.38 30.57
N ALA A 42 3.79 20.78 31.58
CA ALA A 42 5.14 20.27 31.42
C ALA A 42 5.19 19.36 30.18
N PRO A 43 6.20 19.49 29.29
CA PRO A 43 6.31 18.64 28.12
C PRO A 43 6.30 17.18 28.58
N PRO A 44 5.60 16.28 27.85
CA PRO A 44 5.58 14.88 28.21
C PRO A 44 7.02 14.35 28.30
N PRO A 45 7.30 13.41 29.22
CA PRO A 45 8.63 12.84 29.34
C PRO A 45 9.07 12.26 28.00
N ALA A 46 10.27 12.65 27.54
CA ALA A 46 10.83 12.32 26.22
C ALA A 46 10.89 10.80 25.91
N ASP A 47 10.69 9.94 26.91
CA ASP A 47 10.75 8.48 26.82
C ASP A 47 9.41 7.79 26.49
N ALA A 48 8.27 8.50 26.49
CA ALA A 48 6.95 7.88 26.33
C ALA A 48 6.59 7.55 24.87
N ALA A 49 6.97 8.41 23.93
CA ALA A 49 6.67 8.26 22.50
C ALA A 49 7.22 7.00 21.82
N PRO A 50 8.52 6.63 21.97
CA PRO A 50 9.09 5.50 21.24
C PRO A 50 8.47 4.14 21.59
N ARG A 51 7.81 4.01 22.75
CA ARG A 51 7.20 2.75 23.20
C ARG A 51 5.93 2.41 22.43
N ALA A 52 5.08 3.38 22.11
CA ALA A 52 3.82 3.14 21.41
C ALA A 52 4.04 2.70 19.95
N GLU A 53 5.02 3.31 19.26
CA GLU A 53 5.37 2.93 17.88
C GLU A 53 5.90 1.50 17.81
N SER A 54 6.73 1.11 18.80
CA SER A 54 7.29 -0.23 18.88
C SER A 54 6.22 -1.32 19.02
N GLY A 55 5.14 -1.03 19.77
CA GLY A 55 4.03 -1.96 19.98
C GLY A 55 3.24 -2.23 18.71
N ALA A 56 2.99 -1.20 17.90
CA ALA A 56 2.30 -1.34 16.61
C ALA A 56 3.07 -2.25 15.66
N TRP A 57 4.37 -1.99 15.46
CA TRP A 57 5.21 -2.81 14.59
C TRP A 57 5.42 -4.22 15.10
N ALA A 58 5.54 -4.41 16.41
CA ALA A 58 5.63 -5.74 17.02
C ALA A 58 4.37 -6.57 16.74
N TRP A 59 3.19 -5.96 16.87
CA TRP A 59 1.94 -6.62 16.50
C TRP A 59 1.86 -6.90 14.99
N THR A 60 2.23 -5.93 14.14
CA THR A 60 2.28 -6.16 12.68
C THR A 60 3.18 -7.34 12.34
N SER A 61 4.38 -7.42 12.95
CA SER A 61 5.28 -8.55 12.78
C SER A 61 4.64 -9.86 13.25
N GLY A 62 3.92 -9.86 14.38
CA GLY A 62 3.18 -11.04 14.85
C GLY A 62 2.06 -11.48 13.90
N VAL A 63 1.29 -10.54 13.34
CA VAL A 63 0.25 -10.84 12.34
C VAL A 63 0.87 -11.42 11.08
N VAL A 64 1.93 -10.80 10.56
CA VAL A 64 2.62 -11.32 9.37
C VAL A 64 3.20 -12.70 9.65
N ALA A 65 3.78 -12.95 10.82
CA ALA A 65 4.26 -14.27 11.22
C ALA A 65 3.12 -15.31 11.22
N ALA A 66 1.96 -14.97 11.79
CA ALA A 66 0.80 -15.84 11.79
C ALA A 66 0.31 -16.16 10.37
N LEU A 67 0.30 -15.16 9.46
CA LEU A 67 -0.07 -15.36 8.05
C LEU A 67 0.94 -16.25 7.30
N ILE A 68 2.24 -16.10 7.59
CA ILE A 68 3.30 -16.95 7.04
C ILE A 68 3.08 -18.40 7.46
N LEU A 69 2.86 -18.65 8.76
CA LEU A 69 2.59 -20.00 9.27
C LEU A 69 1.31 -20.57 8.69
N TYR A 70 0.23 -19.79 8.65
CA TYR A 70 -1.03 -20.17 8.04
C TYR A 70 -0.85 -20.63 6.58
N GLY A 71 -0.20 -19.80 5.76
CA GLY A 71 0.04 -20.14 4.35
C GLY A 71 1.00 -21.32 4.17
N SER A 72 1.96 -21.51 5.08
CA SER A 72 2.91 -22.62 5.03
C SER A 72 2.28 -23.95 5.38
N TRP A 73 1.24 -23.96 6.22
CA TRP A 73 0.57 -25.16 6.75
C TRP A 73 -0.76 -25.48 6.06
N PHE A 74 -1.27 -24.59 5.22
CA PHE A 74 -2.44 -24.85 4.41
C PHE A 74 -2.17 -26.02 3.43
N PRO A 75 -3.11 -26.97 3.23
CA PRO A 75 -4.52 -26.95 3.62
C PRO A 75 -4.84 -27.59 4.98
N PHE A 76 -3.84 -27.83 5.84
CA PHE A 76 -4.00 -28.49 7.13
C PHE A 76 -4.40 -29.97 7.02
N HIS A 77 -3.92 -30.66 5.99
CA HIS A 77 -4.10 -32.10 5.80
C HIS A 77 -2.95 -32.85 6.46
N TRP A 78 -3.01 -32.88 7.80
CA TRP A 78 -1.95 -33.45 8.61
C TRP A 78 -1.88 -34.98 8.48
N ILE A 79 -0.69 -35.48 8.18
CA ILE A 79 -0.31 -36.89 8.14
C ILE A 79 0.84 -37.16 9.12
N HIS A 80 1.05 -38.43 9.46
CA HIS A 80 2.25 -38.85 10.17
C HIS A 80 3.37 -39.16 9.17
N PRO A 81 4.48 -38.40 9.16
CA PRO A 81 5.56 -38.62 8.21
C PRO A 81 6.23 -39.98 8.43
N HIS A 82 6.68 -40.61 7.35
CA HIS A 82 7.47 -41.83 7.47
C HIS A 82 8.87 -41.47 8.04
N PRO A 83 9.48 -42.32 8.89
CA PRO A 83 10.79 -42.04 9.47
C PRO A 83 11.88 -41.71 8.43
N ASP A 84 11.80 -42.32 7.24
CA ASP A 84 12.76 -42.10 6.15
C ASP A 84 12.62 -40.72 5.51
N GLU A 85 11.39 -40.20 5.39
CA GLU A 85 11.12 -38.84 4.87
C GLU A 85 11.64 -37.79 5.86
N ALA A 86 11.45 -38.03 7.16
CA ALA A 86 12.00 -37.19 8.21
C ALA A 86 13.53 -37.13 8.15
N LEU A 87 14.19 -38.30 8.00
CA LEU A 87 15.63 -38.37 7.87
C LEU A 87 16.15 -37.70 6.60
N TRP A 88 15.46 -37.90 5.47
CA TRP A 88 15.80 -37.26 4.20
C TRP A 88 15.75 -35.73 4.30
N ALA A 89 14.68 -35.16 4.85
CA ALA A 89 14.55 -33.71 4.98
C ALA A 89 15.64 -33.09 5.89
N LEU A 90 16.02 -33.81 6.96
CA LEU A 90 17.09 -33.38 7.86
C LEU A 90 18.47 -33.43 7.18
N THR A 91 18.68 -34.35 6.24
CA THR A 91 19.99 -34.61 5.60
C THR A 91 20.13 -33.97 4.22
N ASN A 92 19.04 -33.61 3.56
CA ASN A 92 19.06 -32.96 2.26
C ASN A 92 19.42 -31.47 2.40
N LEU A 93 20.71 -31.17 2.20
CA LEU A 93 21.26 -29.82 2.22
C LEU A 93 21.28 -29.15 0.84
N ASP A 94 20.50 -29.64 -0.13
CA ASP A 94 20.35 -28.92 -1.39
C ASP A 94 19.67 -27.57 -1.12
N LEU A 95 20.43 -26.49 -1.35
CA LEU A 95 19.99 -25.12 -1.10
C LEU A 95 19.29 -24.51 -2.31
N TRP A 96 19.26 -25.23 -3.44
CA TRP A 96 18.67 -24.75 -4.68
C TRP A 96 17.27 -25.33 -4.88
N THR A 97 16.35 -24.44 -5.25
CA THR A 97 14.98 -24.78 -5.58
C THR A 97 14.62 -24.17 -6.93
N SER A 98 13.37 -24.35 -7.37
CA SER A 98 12.89 -23.61 -8.52
C SER A 98 12.97 -22.10 -8.24
N ARG A 99 13.11 -21.29 -9.30
CA ARG A 99 13.14 -19.82 -9.15
C ARG A 99 11.87 -19.29 -8.50
N GLU A 100 10.75 -19.95 -8.74
CA GLU A 100 9.44 -19.58 -8.20
C GLU A 100 9.38 -19.81 -6.69
N ASP A 101 9.88 -20.96 -6.22
CA ASP A 101 9.96 -21.27 -4.79
C ASP A 101 10.92 -20.33 -4.07
N LEU A 102 12.10 -20.08 -4.65
CA LEU A 102 13.09 -19.14 -4.13
C LEU A 102 12.49 -17.75 -3.95
N LEU A 103 11.87 -17.21 -5.00
CA LEU A 103 11.24 -15.89 -4.96
C LEU A 103 10.06 -15.86 -3.99
N GLY A 104 9.26 -16.93 -3.94
CA GLY A 104 8.15 -17.08 -3.01
C GLY A 104 8.61 -16.94 -1.56
N ASN A 105 9.63 -17.71 -1.17
CA ASN A 105 10.20 -17.69 0.19
C ASN A 105 10.80 -16.31 0.56
N VAL A 106 11.56 -15.71 -0.35
CA VAL A 106 12.15 -14.37 -0.13
C VAL A 106 11.05 -13.31 0.04
N VAL A 107 10.07 -13.28 -0.86
CA VAL A 107 8.96 -12.31 -0.83
C VAL A 107 8.08 -12.52 0.38
N LEU A 108 7.88 -13.76 0.82
CA LEU A 108 7.05 -14.11 1.97
C LEU A 108 7.63 -13.55 3.29
N PHE A 109 8.95 -13.65 3.49
CA PHE A 109 9.60 -13.19 4.73
C PHE A 109 10.04 -11.73 4.72
N LEU A 110 10.12 -11.08 3.55
CA LEU A 110 10.51 -9.67 3.45
C LEU A 110 9.61 -8.71 4.25
N PRO A 111 8.26 -8.78 4.17
CA PRO A 111 7.38 -7.95 4.98
C PRO A 111 7.57 -8.17 6.49
N TRP A 112 7.80 -9.42 6.89
CA TRP A 112 8.04 -9.76 8.30
C TRP A 112 9.36 -9.14 8.78
N GLY A 113 10.44 -9.27 8.00
CA GLY A 113 11.75 -8.71 8.33
C GLY A 113 11.72 -7.18 8.48
N LEU A 114 10.97 -6.49 7.60
CA LEU A 114 10.73 -5.05 7.70
C LEU A 114 9.98 -4.69 8.98
N ALA A 115 8.84 -5.33 9.26
CA ALA A 115 8.04 -5.05 10.45
C ALA A 115 8.81 -5.35 11.75
N ALA A 116 9.53 -6.47 11.81
CA ALA A 116 10.38 -6.86 12.94
C ALA A 116 11.53 -5.86 13.15
N ALA A 117 12.17 -5.39 12.07
CA ALA A 117 13.21 -4.36 12.15
C ALA A 117 12.66 -3.03 12.70
N MET A 118 11.48 -2.61 12.25
CA MET A 118 10.81 -1.40 12.75
C MET A 118 10.41 -1.53 14.23
N ALA A 119 9.97 -2.71 14.65
CA ALA A 119 9.71 -3.00 16.07
C ALA A 119 10.99 -3.00 16.93
N ALA A 120 12.07 -3.57 16.40
CA ALA A 120 13.33 -3.74 17.11
C ALA A 120 14.15 -2.44 17.17
N THR A 121 14.11 -1.58 16.16
CA THR A 121 14.83 -0.29 16.15
C THR A 121 14.34 0.69 17.21
N ALA A 122 13.12 0.50 17.73
CA ALA A 122 12.61 1.23 18.88
C ALA A 122 13.24 0.78 20.22
N ARG A 123 13.94 -0.36 20.25
CA ARG A 123 14.68 -0.87 21.40
C ARG A 123 16.17 -0.63 21.17
N ARG A 124 16.91 -0.08 22.15
CA ARG A 124 18.37 0.08 22.05
C ARG A 124 19.02 -1.31 21.82
N GLY A 125 19.75 -1.52 20.72
CA GLY A 125 20.42 -2.80 20.45
C GLY A 125 20.81 -3.04 19.00
N ARG A 126 21.11 -4.32 18.69
CA ARG A 126 21.41 -4.85 17.34
C ARG A 126 20.12 -5.40 16.70
N PRO A 127 19.29 -4.58 16.02
CA PRO A 127 17.99 -5.01 15.51
C PRO A 127 18.10 -6.14 14.47
N TRP A 128 19.20 -6.19 13.72
CA TRP A 128 19.45 -7.25 12.74
C TRP A 128 19.50 -8.64 13.39
N ALA A 129 20.07 -8.77 14.59
CA ALA A 129 20.19 -10.07 15.26
C ALA A 129 18.81 -10.61 15.66
N TRP A 130 17.92 -9.74 16.15
CA TRP A 130 16.54 -10.11 16.46
C TRP A 130 15.75 -10.50 15.22
N VAL A 131 15.92 -9.76 14.12
CA VAL A 131 15.25 -10.10 12.86
C VAL A 131 15.74 -11.45 12.34
N LEU A 132 17.05 -11.69 12.30
CA LEU A 132 17.57 -12.97 11.79
C LEU A 132 17.23 -14.15 12.70
N LEU A 133 17.34 -14.01 14.03
CA LEU A 133 16.99 -15.08 14.96
C LEU A 133 15.48 -15.36 14.97
N GLY A 134 14.65 -14.31 14.98
CA GLY A 134 13.20 -14.47 14.88
C GLY A 134 12.78 -15.04 13.53
N GLY A 135 13.45 -14.65 12.45
CA GLY A 135 13.20 -15.15 11.10
C GLY A 135 13.60 -16.61 10.96
N ALA A 136 14.74 -17.01 11.55
CA ALA A 136 15.17 -18.40 11.61
C ALA A 136 14.14 -19.24 12.38
N GLY A 137 13.73 -18.78 13.57
CA GLY A 137 12.73 -19.46 14.38
C GLY A 137 11.39 -19.62 13.66
N LEU A 138 10.93 -18.57 12.99
CA LEU A 138 9.69 -18.60 12.20
C LEU A 138 9.79 -19.54 10.98
N ALA A 139 10.91 -19.51 10.25
CA ALA A 139 11.14 -20.39 9.12
C ALA A 139 11.23 -21.86 9.54
N LEU A 140 11.95 -22.15 10.63
CA LEU A 140 12.03 -23.50 11.19
C LEU A 140 10.67 -23.98 11.68
N LEU A 141 9.86 -23.12 12.29
CA LEU A 141 8.50 -23.46 12.72
C LEU A 141 7.59 -23.74 11.53
N ALA A 142 7.68 -22.95 10.46
CA ALA A 142 6.94 -23.19 9.22
C ALA A 142 7.28 -24.57 8.65
N GLN A 143 8.57 -24.86 8.50
CA GLN A 143 9.08 -26.13 7.98
C GLN A 143 8.78 -27.32 8.90
N ALA A 144 8.86 -27.13 10.22
CA ALA A 144 8.47 -28.12 11.23
C ALA A 144 7.00 -28.55 11.08
N GLY A 145 6.11 -27.61 10.79
CA GLY A 145 4.72 -27.95 10.47
C GLY A 145 4.63 -28.69 9.14
N GLN A 146 5.32 -28.25 8.10
CA GLN A 146 5.26 -28.89 6.77
C GLN A 146 5.67 -30.36 6.76
N PHE A 147 6.45 -30.85 7.73
CA PHE A 147 6.67 -32.30 7.92
C PHE A 147 5.42 -33.12 8.07
N PHE A 148 4.36 -32.52 8.61
CA PHE A 148 3.09 -33.19 8.81
C PHE A 148 2.15 -32.96 7.62
N GLU A 149 2.52 -32.22 6.58
CA GLU A 149 1.62 -31.93 5.45
C GLU A 149 1.98 -32.81 4.24
N ALA A 150 1.01 -33.59 3.75
CA ALA A 150 1.25 -34.67 2.78
C ALA A 150 1.80 -34.21 1.40
N HIS A 151 1.60 -32.93 1.06
CA HIS A 151 1.91 -32.39 -0.25
C HIS A 151 3.05 -31.37 -0.24
N ARG A 152 3.78 -31.25 0.88
CA ARG A 152 4.88 -30.29 1.02
C ARG A 152 6.17 -31.02 1.35
N ASP A 153 7.23 -30.67 0.64
CA ASP A 153 8.58 -31.14 0.92
C ASP A 153 9.25 -30.13 1.86
N PRO A 154 9.46 -30.45 3.15
CA PRO A 154 10.25 -29.59 4.01
C PRO A 154 11.71 -29.58 3.53
N ARG A 155 12.28 -28.40 3.28
CA ARG A 155 13.63 -28.23 2.73
C ARG A 155 14.43 -27.16 3.47
N TRP A 156 15.72 -27.43 3.68
CA TRP A 156 16.66 -26.45 4.24
C TRP A 156 16.82 -25.21 3.34
N ALA A 157 16.70 -25.38 2.02
CA ALA A 157 16.68 -24.27 1.07
C ALA A 157 15.64 -23.20 1.46
N ASP A 158 14.43 -23.62 1.85
CA ASP A 158 13.37 -22.69 2.21
C ASP A 158 13.74 -21.87 3.45
N VAL A 159 14.33 -22.50 4.46
CA VAL A 159 14.83 -21.80 5.65
C VAL A 159 15.85 -20.73 5.27
N VAL A 160 16.79 -21.06 4.38
CA VAL A 160 17.82 -20.13 3.91
C VAL A 160 17.20 -18.96 3.12
N TRP A 161 16.29 -19.24 2.17
CA TRP A 161 15.67 -18.19 1.36
C TRP A 161 14.69 -17.32 2.15
N ASN A 162 14.00 -17.89 3.14
CA ASN A 162 13.20 -17.15 4.11
C ASN A 162 14.08 -16.19 4.94
N LEU A 163 15.26 -16.64 5.37
CA LEU A 163 16.23 -15.80 6.05
C LEU A 163 16.78 -14.67 5.17
N VAL A 164 17.04 -14.94 3.89
CA VAL A 164 17.39 -13.91 2.91
C VAL A 164 16.27 -12.88 2.81
N GLY A 165 15.01 -13.32 2.69
CA GLY A 165 13.84 -12.44 2.72
C GLY A 165 13.78 -11.55 3.96
N ALA A 166 13.90 -12.14 5.15
CA ALA A 166 13.91 -11.40 6.41
C ALA A 166 15.06 -10.38 6.48
N GLY A 167 16.25 -10.76 6.02
CA GLY A 167 17.42 -9.88 5.94
C GLY A 167 17.21 -8.70 4.98
N LEU A 168 16.63 -8.94 3.80
CA LEU A 168 16.27 -7.88 2.86
C LEU A 168 15.20 -6.94 3.42
N GLY A 169 14.21 -7.47 4.15
CA GLY A 169 13.21 -6.68 4.86
C GLY A 169 13.84 -5.75 5.91
N TRP A 170 14.82 -6.26 6.66
CA TRP A 170 15.60 -5.45 7.59
C TRP A 170 16.42 -4.37 6.86
N ALA A 171 17.10 -4.70 5.77
CA ALA A 171 17.87 -3.73 4.99
C ALA A 171 16.95 -2.61 4.45
N ALA A 172 15.77 -2.98 3.94
CA ALA A 172 14.77 -2.04 3.45
C ALA A 172 14.32 -1.05 4.53
N SER A 173 14.26 -1.48 5.81
CA SER A 173 13.92 -0.59 6.93
C SER A 173 14.86 0.61 7.09
N GLY A 174 16.11 0.49 6.61
CA GLY A 174 17.09 1.58 6.59
C GLY A 174 16.90 2.59 5.46
N ILE A 175 16.21 2.18 4.38
CA ILE A 175 15.96 3.01 3.19
C ILE A 175 14.64 3.77 3.31
N VAL A 176 13.67 3.26 4.09
CA VAL A 176 12.40 3.94 4.35
C VAL A 176 12.69 5.37 4.84
N PRO A 177 12.40 6.41 4.03
CA PRO A 177 12.89 7.73 4.32
C PRO A 177 12.26 8.26 5.62
N ARG A 178 13.04 8.32 6.69
CA ARG A 178 12.61 8.90 7.97
C ARG A 178 12.36 10.41 7.90
N ARG A 179 12.72 11.06 6.77
CA ARG A 179 12.76 12.53 6.62
C ARG A 179 12.08 13.08 5.37
N ALA A 180 11.51 12.26 4.49
CA ALA A 180 10.67 12.79 3.42
C ALA A 180 9.37 13.31 4.04
N GLY A 181 8.96 14.54 3.69
CA GLY A 181 7.70 15.09 4.16
C GLY A 181 6.56 14.12 3.87
N GLN A 182 5.65 13.91 4.83
CA GLN A 182 4.59 12.88 4.77
C GLN A 182 3.82 12.89 3.44
N ALA A 183 3.64 14.07 2.85
CA ALA A 183 3.05 14.27 1.54
C ALA A 183 3.84 13.62 0.39
N GLY A 184 5.14 13.84 0.33
CA GLY A 184 6.02 13.30 -0.71
C GLY A 184 6.14 11.78 -0.59
N THR A 185 6.29 11.26 0.62
CA THR A 185 6.33 9.80 0.86
C THR A 185 5.04 9.13 0.41
N ALA A 186 3.88 9.71 0.77
CA ALA A 186 2.60 9.15 0.34
C ALA A 186 2.44 9.21 -1.18
N ALA A 187 2.80 10.32 -1.81
CA ALA A 187 2.67 10.46 -3.25
C ALA A 187 3.59 9.49 -4.03
N TRP A 188 4.82 9.27 -3.56
CA TRP A 188 5.69 8.22 -4.08
C TRP A 188 5.14 6.82 -3.83
N ALA A 189 4.57 6.56 -2.65
CA ALA A 189 3.94 5.28 -2.37
C ALA A 189 2.77 5.03 -3.33
N LEU A 190 1.91 6.03 -3.60
CA LEU A 190 0.80 5.90 -4.55
C LEU A 190 1.29 5.54 -5.96
N LEU A 191 2.35 6.20 -6.43
CA LEU A 191 2.93 5.92 -7.74
C LEU A 191 3.59 4.55 -7.81
N ALA A 192 4.53 4.29 -6.91
CA ALA A 192 5.31 3.07 -6.88
C ALA A 192 4.44 1.85 -6.59
N GLY A 193 3.45 1.98 -5.72
CA GLY A 193 2.51 0.91 -5.41
C GLY A 193 1.54 0.63 -6.57
N SER A 194 1.06 1.66 -7.27
CA SER A 194 0.23 1.44 -8.48
C SER A 194 1.01 0.79 -9.62
N ALA A 195 2.23 1.27 -9.89
CA ALA A 195 3.12 0.63 -10.86
C ALA A 195 3.48 -0.80 -10.43
N GLY A 196 3.83 -0.97 -9.15
CA GLY A 196 4.16 -2.27 -8.57
C GLY A 196 3.02 -3.27 -8.72
N ALA A 197 1.80 -2.89 -8.34
CA ALA A 197 0.61 -3.72 -8.46
C ALA A 197 0.23 -4.00 -9.94
N ALA A 198 0.46 -3.04 -10.84
CA ALA A 198 0.20 -3.21 -12.27
C ALA A 198 1.23 -4.13 -12.95
N TRP A 199 2.48 -4.13 -12.48
CA TRP A 199 3.62 -4.72 -13.20
C TRP A 199 4.18 -5.98 -12.58
N LEU A 200 3.60 -6.51 -11.51
CA LEU A 200 4.01 -7.81 -10.97
C LEU A 200 4.03 -8.87 -12.11
N PRO A 201 5.13 -9.66 -12.26
CA PRO A 201 6.19 -9.92 -11.28
C PRO A 201 7.46 -9.03 -11.41
N TRP A 202 7.36 -7.87 -12.07
CA TRP A 202 8.40 -6.86 -12.24
C TRP A 202 9.59 -7.21 -13.15
N TRP A 203 9.51 -8.30 -13.92
CA TRP A 203 10.53 -8.64 -14.90
C TRP A 203 10.06 -8.26 -16.31
N PRO A 204 10.54 -7.15 -16.89
CA PRO A 204 10.14 -6.77 -18.22
C PRO A 204 10.69 -7.75 -19.27
N SER A 205 9.98 -7.90 -20.38
CA SER A 205 10.32 -8.79 -21.47
C SER A 205 9.96 -8.14 -22.80
N LEU A 206 10.96 -7.97 -23.66
CA LEU A 206 10.86 -7.36 -24.99
C LEU A 206 10.72 -8.39 -26.11
N ASP A 207 10.14 -9.55 -25.80
CA ASP A 207 9.89 -10.61 -26.78
C ASP A 207 8.96 -10.11 -27.90
N PRO A 208 9.44 -10.05 -29.16
CA PRO A 208 8.64 -9.58 -30.29
C PRO A 208 7.35 -10.37 -30.50
N ALA A 209 7.37 -11.69 -30.27
CA ALA A 209 6.19 -12.53 -30.42
C ALA A 209 5.09 -12.14 -29.42
N ARG A 210 5.49 -11.75 -28.21
CA ARG A 210 4.56 -11.25 -27.20
C ARG A 210 3.99 -9.89 -27.56
N LEU A 211 4.82 -8.96 -28.03
CA LEU A 211 4.35 -7.66 -28.48
C LEU A 211 3.33 -7.80 -29.62
N GLN A 212 3.58 -8.72 -30.56
CA GLN A 212 2.64 -9.06 -31.62
C GLN A 212 1.33 -9.64 -31.07
N TRP A 213 1.40 -10.53 -30.07
CA TRP A 213 0.20 -11.07 -29.41
C TRP A 213 -0.62 -10.00 -28.70
N HIS A 214 0.05 -9.10 -27.97
CA HIS A 214 -0.60 -7.94 -27.34
C HIS A 214 -1.26 -7.02 -28.36
N TRP A 215 -0.61 -6.79 -29.50
CA TRP A 215 -1.18 -6.02 -30.60
C TRP A 215 -2.46 -6.67 -31.14
N ALA A 216 -2.45 -7.99 -31.39
CA ALA A 216 -3.64 -8.71 -31.83
C ALA A 216 -4.79 -8.58 -30.80
N ARG A 217 -4.50 -8.75 -29.51
CA ARG A 217 -5.45 -8.56 -28.40
C ARG A 217 -6.04 -7.16 -28.32
N LEU A 218 -5.29 -6.12 -28.67
CA LEU A 218 -5.83 -4.76 -28.74
C LEU A 218 -6.85 -4.58 -29.85
N THR A 219 -6.70 -5.32 -30.95
CA THR A 219 -7.62 -5.24 -32.10
C THR A 219 -8.92 -6.02 -31.88
N GLU A 220 -8.96 -6.95 -30.92
CA GLU A 220 -10.14 -7.71 -30.52
C GLU A 220 -11.07 -6.86 -29.61
N LEU A 221 -11.66 -5.80 -30.16
CA LEU A 221 -12.55 -4.88 -29.43
C LEU A 221 -13.82 -5.54 -28.86
N GLY A 222 -14.22 -6.70 -29.38
CA GLY A 222 -15.41 -7.44 -28.93
C GLY A 222 -15.24 -8.12 -27.57
N ALA A 223 -14.02 -8.27 -27.06
CA ALA A 223 -13.72 -8.93 -25.79
C ALA A 223 -13.57 -7.90 -24.65
N TRP A 224 -14.58 -7.06 -24.42
CA TRP A 224 -14.56 -6.16 -23.27
C TRP A 224 -14.46 -6.97 -21.97
N GLN A 225 -13.28 -6.94 -21.33
CA GLN A 225 -13.04 -7.59 -20.04
C GLN A 225 -13.27 -6.56 -18.94
N GLY A 226 -14.54 -6.38 -18.56
CA GLY A 226 -14.95 -5.43 -17.51
C GLY A 226 -14.11 -5.45 -16.23
N PRO A 227 -13.67 -6.61 -15.71
CA PRO A 227 -12.81 -6.68 -14.52
C PRO A 227 -11.46 -5.99 -14.72
N GLU A 228 -10.83 -6.20 -15.88
CA GLU A 228 -9.51 -5.65 -16.19
C GLU A 228 -9.60 -4.14 -16.39
N ALA A 229 -10.65 -3.67 -17.07
CA ALA A 229 -10.89 -2.24 -17.28
C ALA A 229 -11.07 -1.49 -15.95
N ALA A 230 -11.91 -2.03 -15.04
CA ALA A 230 -12.16 -1.40 -13.75
C ALA A 230 -10.89 -1.35 -12.87
N MET A 231 -10.15 -2.45 -12.84
CA MET A 231 -8.88 -2.54 -12.13
C MET A 231 -7.84 -1.55 -12.66
N MET A 232 -7.69 -1.46 -13.99
CA MET A 232 -6.75 -0.52 -14.61
C MET A 232 -7.16 0.94 -14.38
N ALA A 233 -8.45 1.24 -14.41
CA ALA A 233 -8.95 2.56 -14.05
C ALA A 233 -8.59 2.93 -12.60
N GLY A 234 -8.69 1.98 -11.66
CA GLY A 234 -8.31 2.21 -10.26
C GLY A 234 -6.82 2.49 -10.11
N LEU A 235 -5.96 1.68 -10.75
CA LEU A 235 -4.50 1.81 -10.64
C LEU A 235 -3.99 3.12 -11.25
N THR A 236 -4.51 3.52 -12.42
CA THR A 236 -4.12 4.79 -13.07
C THR A 236 -4.72 6.00 -12.36
N LEU A 237 -5.92 5.90 -11.78
CA LEU A 237 -6.49 6.94 -10.92
C LEU A 237 -5.56 7.23 -9.74
N VAL A 238 -5.14 6.19 -9.01
CA VAL A 238 -4.24 6.31 -7.86
C VAL A 238 -2.88 6.88 -8.27
N ALA A 239 -2.29 6.38 -9.36
CA ALA A 239 -1.01 6.87 -9.87
C ALA A 239 -1.09 8.34 -10.28
N GLY A 240 -2.14 8.73 -10.99
CA GLY A 240 -2.40 10.11 -11.39
C GLY A 240 -2.53 11.04 -10.18
N CYS A 241 -3.30 10.64 -9.16
CA CYS A 241 -3.40 11.39 -7.90
C CYS A 241 -2.04 11.53 -7.19
N GLY A 242 -1.23 10.46 -7.16
CA GLY A 242 0.13 10.48 -6.62
C GLY A 242 1.04 11.47 -7.34
N ALA A 243 1.08 11.42 -8.68
CA ALA A 243 1.83 12.38 -9.49
C ALA A 243 1.35 13.82 -9.26
N ALA A 244 0.04 14.03 -9.14
CA ALA A 244 -0.51 15.34 -8.90
C ALA A 244 -0.08 15.90 -7.53
N TRP A 245 -0.04 15.06 -6.50
CA TRP A 245 0.36 15.45 -5.16
C TRP A 245 1.88 15.67 -5.03
N LEU A 246 2.70 14.97 -5.81
CA LEU A 246 4.14 15.24 -5.88
C LEU A 246 4.44 16.65 -6.38
N LEU A 247 3.74 17.11 -7.42
CA LEU A 247 4.02 18.40 -8.06
C LEU A 247 3.18 19.56 -7.52
N GLY A 248 1.93 19.29 -7.13
CA GLY A 248 0.97 20.29 -6.66
C GLY A 248 0.88 20.41 -5.13
N GLY A 249 1.52 19.50 -4.39
CA GLY A 249 1.34 19.37 -2.95
C GLY A 249 -0.02 18.77 -2.57
N PRO A 250 -0.22 18.40 -1.29
CA PRO A 250 -1.53 18.02 -0.79
C PRO A 250 -2.52 19.19 -0.91
N THR A 251 -3.80 18.86 -1.07
CA THR A 251 -4.94 19.79 -1.21
C THR A 251 -5.04 20.92 -0.17
N THR A 252 -4.25 20.89 0.91
CA THR A 252 -4.27 21.90 1.97
C THR A 252 -3.47 23.17 1.65
N SER A 253 -2.63 23.20 0.62
CA SER A 253 -2.01 24.44 0.14
C SER A 253 -2.95 25.15 -0.83
N HIS A 254 -3.74 26.09 -0.30
CA HIS A 254 -4.87 26.82 -0.93
C HIS A 254 -4.49 27.76 -2.10
N GLY A 255 -3.39 27.50 -2.82
CA GLY A 255 -3.08 28.24 -4.03
C GLY A 255 -3.93 27.75 -5.21
N PRO A 256 -4.32 28.61 -6.16
CA PRO A 256 -4.79 28.21 -7.49
C PRO A 256 -3.63 27.61 -8.29
N GLY A 257 -3.07 26.50 -7.81
CA GLY A 257 -2.03 25.76 -8.49
C GLY A 257 -2.60 25.21 -9.80
N ARG A 258 -1.81 25.30 -10.87
CA ARG A 258 -2.14 24.66 -12.14
C ARG A 258 -2.27 23.15 -11.91
N THR A 259 -3.32 22.53 -12.43
CA THR A 259 -3.43 21.08 -12.43
C THR A 259 -2.21 20.51 -13.17
N PRO A 260 -1.44 19.59 -12.58
CA PRO A 260 -0.26 19.01 -13.21
C PRO A 260 -0.66 17.95 -14.24
N VAL A 261 -1.39 18.37 -15.29
CA VAL A 261 -2.00 17.51 -16.30
C VAL A 261 -0.96 16.58 -16.93
N SER A 262 0.21 17.11 -17.31
CA SER A 262 1.28 16.31 -17.92
C SER A 262 1.78 15.20 -17.02
N ALA A 263 1.88 15.43 -15.71
CA ALA A 263 2.34 14.42 -14.76
C ALA A 263 1.27 13.35 -14.49
N ILE A 264 0.00 13.75 -14.40
CA ILE A 264 -1.14 12.82 -14.28
C ILE A 264 -1.19 11.89 -15.49
N VAL A 265 -1.13 12.46 -16.69
CA VAL A 265 -1.14 11.71 -17.95
C VAL A 265 0.09 10.80 -18.06
N ALA A 266 1.29 11.33 -17.78
CA ALA A 266 2.52 10.53 -17.83
C ALA A 266 2.47 9.35 -16.85
N ALA A 267 2.04 9.57 -15.60
CA ALA A 267 1.93 8.50 -14.61
C ALA A 267 0.93 7.42 -15.03
N GLY A 268 -0.24 7.81 -15.54
CA GLY A 268 -1.23 6.86 -16.05
C GLY A 268 -0.72 6.07 -17.26
N LEU A 269 -0.10 6.74 -18.23
CA LEU A 269 0.50 6.09 -19.40
C LEU A 269 1.60 5.12 -19.01
N VAL A 270 2.46 5.49 -18.07
CA VAL A 270 3.52 4.60 -17.55
C VAL A 270 2.88 3.33 -16.98
N VAL A 271 1.88 3.45 -16.11
CA VAL A 271 1.17 2.29 -15.52
C VAL A 271 0.56 1.38 -16.59
N VAL A 272 -0.14 1.95 -17.59
CA VAL A 272 -0.80 1.20 -18.68
C VAL A 272 0.22 0.55 -19.61
N LEU A 273 1.15 1.33 -20.16
CA LEU A 273 2.12 0.85 -21.15
C LEU A 273 3.13 -0.11 -20.55
N GLY A 274 3.46 0.06 -19.26
CA GLY A 274 4.34 -0.87 -18.55
C GLY A 274 3.79 -2.30 -18.51
N GLN A 275 2.46 -2.49 -18.56
CA GLN A 275 1.88 -3.83 -18.63
C GLN A 275 2.24 -4.56 -19.91
N ALA A 276 2.35 -3.87 -21.05
CA ALA A 276 2.75 -4.51 -22.32
C ALA A 276 4.16 -5.13 -22.27
N LEU A 277 4.98 -4.71 -21.29
CA LEU A 277 6.33 -5.23 -21.08
C LEU A 277 6.34 -6.39 -20.08
N VAL A 278 5.27 -6.64 -19.33
CA VAL A 278 5.26 -7.60 -18.23
C VAL A 278 4.71 -8.96 -18.70
N PRO A 279 5.50 -10.03 -18.60
CA PRO A 279 5.06 -11.39 -18.86
C PRO A 279 3.85 -11.80 -18.03
N GLY A 280 2.89 -12.44 -18.69
CA GLY A 280 1.64 -12.86 -18.06
C GLY A 280 0.68 -11.71 -17.74
N SER A 281 1.04 -10.45 -18.08
CA SER A 281 0.10 -9.36 -17.99
C SER A 281 -1.06 -9.58 -18.95
N ARG A 282 -2.25 -9.20 -18.50
CA ARG A 282 -3.43 -9.13 -19.36
C ARG A 282 -3.46 -7.74 -19.95
N PHE A 283 -2.62 -7.46 -20.95
CA PHE A 283 -2.70 -6.21 -21.69
C PHE A 283 -3.76 -6.36 -22.79
N SER A 284 -4.92 -5.72 -22.61
CA SER A 284 -6.06 -5.78 -23.53
C SER A 284 -6.63 -4.40 -23.84
N ALA A 285 -7.52 -4.32 -24.84
CA ALA A 285 -8.26 -3.10 -25.15
C ALA A 285 -9.07 -2.59 -23.94
N GLY A 286 -9.66 -3.50 -23.14
CA GLY A 286 -10.36 -3.16 -21.91
C GLY A 286 -9.43 -2.52 -20.87
N GLY A 287 -8.24 -3.08 -20.68
CA GLY A 287 -7.22 -2.52 -19.79
C GLY A 287 -6.75 -1.12 -20.22
N VAL A 288 -6.56 -0.90 -21.52
CA VAL A 288 -6.22 0.43 -22.07
C VAL A 288 -7.35 1.44 -21.86
N LEU A 289 -8.58 1.08 -22.20
CA LEU A 289 -9.75 1.96 -22.01
C LEU A 289 -10.00 2.26 -20.54
N GLY A 290 -9.85 1.27 -19.67
CA GLY A 290 -9.86 1.43 -18.22
C GLY A 290 -8.76 2.40 -17.76
N GLY A 291 -7.54 2.22 -18.26
CA GLY A 291 -6.42 3.11 -17.98
C GLY A 291 -6.71 4.57 -18.36
N LEU A 292 -7.26 4.80 -19.55
CA LEU A 292 -7.69 6.13 -20.02
C LEU A 292 -8.81 6.72 -19.16
N LEU A 293 -9.80 5.92 -18.77
CA LEU A 293 -10.85 6.32 -17.84
C LEU A 293 -10.24 6.77 -16.50
N GLY A 294 -9.31 6.00 -15.93
CA GLY A 294 -8.65 6.34 -14.68
C GLY A 294 -7.79 7.61 -14.77
N ILE A 295 -7.16 7.89 -15.92
CA ILE A 295 -6.50 9.18 -16.19
C ILE A 295 -7.53 10.32 -16.16
N GLY A 296 -8.66 10.16 -16.85
CA GLY A 296 -9.75 11.15 -16.84
C GLY A 296 -10.29 11.41 -15.43
N LEU A 297 -10.52 10.34 -14.66
CA LEU A 297 -10.93 10.43 -13.26
C LEU A 297 -9.85 11.13 -12.42
N ALA A 298 -8.56 10.84 -12.60
CA ALA A 298 -7.50 11.51 -11.86
C ALA A 298 -7.48 13.02 -12.13
N LEU A 299 -7.65 13.44 -13.38
CA LEU A 299 -7.71 14.85 -13.76
C LEU A 299 -8.84 15.61 -13.03
N GLY A 300 -9.99 14.96 -12.83
CA GLY A 300 -11.14 15.54 -12.14
C GLY A 300 -11.13 15.38 -10.62
N LEU A 301 -10.61 14.27 -10.09
CA LEU A 301 -10.80 13.85 -8.70
C LEU A 301 -9.59 14.01 -7.80
N TRP A 302 -8.39 14.31 -8.31
CA TRP A 302 -7.16 14.35 -7.49
C TRP A 302 -7.21 15.35 -6.31
N ARG A 303 -8.07 16.38 -6.39
CA ARG A 303 -8.33 17.35 -5.31
C ARG A 303 -9.45 16.94 -4.35
N HIS A 304 -10.18 15.88 -4.68
CA HIS A 304 -11.37 15.44 -3.98
C HIS A 304 -11.14 14.03 -3.40
N PRO A 305 -10.37 13.91 -2.30
CA PRO A 305 -10.02 12.61 -1.75
C PRO A 305 -11.23 11.76 -1.36
N ARG A 306 -12.34 12.37 -0.88
CA ARG A 306 -13.61 11.64 -0.65
C ARG A 306 -14.17 11.03 -1.93
N ALA A 307 -14.25 11.84 -2.99
CA ALA A 307 -14.77 11.38 -4.28
C ALA A 307 -13.85 10.33 -4.91
N THR A 308 -12.53 10.46 -4.75
CA THR A 308 -11.55 9.45 -5.18
C THR A 308 -11.77 8.13 -4.45
N ALA A 309 -11.99 8.15 -3.14
CA ALA A 309 -12.27 6.94 -2.36
C ALA A 309 -13.57 6.24 -2.79
N VAL A 310 -14.63 7.02 -3.03
CA VAL A 310 -15.91 6.50 -3.55
C VAL A 310 -15.70 5.90 -4.94
N ALA A 311 -15.00 6.60 -5.84
CA ALA A 311 -14.70 6.10 -7.18
C ALA A 311 -13.92 4.78 -7.14
N LEU A 312 -12.91 4.65 -6.27
CA LEU A 312 -12.18 3.40 -6.08
C LEU A 312 -13.08 2.27 -5.57
N GLY A 313 -13.93 2.54 -4.58
CA GLY A 313 -14.90 1.56 -4.09
C GLY A 313 -15.87 1.11 -5.19
N THR A 314 -16.38 2.05 -5.99
CA THR A 314 -17.24 1.75 -7.14
C THR A 314 -16.52 0.91 -8.19
N LEU A 315 -15.28 1.25 -8.53
CA LEU A 315 -14.46 0.47 -9.47
C LEU A 315 -14.22 -0.96 -8.97
N GLN A 316 -13.99 -1.15 -7.67
CA GLN A 316 -13.85 -2.49 -7.09
C GLN A 316 -15.15 -3.30 -7.16
N VAL A 317 -16.30 -2.69 -6.89
CA VAL A 317 -17.60 -3.35 -7.07
C VAL A 317 -17.84 -3.71 -8.53
N LEU A 318 -17.62 -2.78 -9.47
CA LEU A 318 -17.79 -3.04 -10.90
C LEU A 318 -16.84 -4.13 -11.40
N GLY A 319 -15.58 -4.12 -10.97
CA GLY A 319 -14.59 -5.10 -11.38
C GLY A 319 -14.83 -6.50 -10.80
N GLY A 320 -15.30 -6.56 -9.56
CA GLY A 320 -15.66 -7.80 -8.88
C GLY A 320 -16.95 -8.43 -9.41
N LEU A 321 -17.90 -7.63 -9.87
CA LEU A 321 -19.17 -8.11 -10.41
C LEU A 321 -19.16 -8.32 -11.92
N ALA A 322 -18.19 -7.75 -12.67
CA ALA A 322 -18.08 -8.01 -14.10
C ALA A 322 -17.68 -9.49 -14.37
N PRO A 323 -18.21 -10.13 -15.43
CA PRO A 323 -19.03 -9.56 -16.52
C PRO A 323 -20.55 -9.47 -16.25
N PHE A 324 -20.99 -9.52 -14.99
CA PHE A 324 -22.39 -9.49 -14.57
C PHE A 324 -23.22 -10.70 -15.04
N ASP A 325 -22.55 -11.84 -15.24
CA ASP A 325 -23.17 -13.13 -15.60
C ASP A 325 -23.69 -13.86 -14.34
N LEU A 326 -24.80 -13.35 -13.81
CA LEU A 326 -25.48 -13.91 -12.63
C LEU A 326 -26.41 -15.04 -13.03
N GLN A 327 -26.27 -16.18 -12.36
CA GLN A 327 -27.15 -17.33 -12.53
C GLN A 327 -28.39 -17.21 -11.63
N PRO A 328 -29.53 -17.84 -12.00
CA PRO A 328 -30.74 -17.80 -11.17
C PRO A 328 -30.59 -18.49 -9.80
N GLN A 329 -29.61 -19.39 -9.67
CA GLN A 329 -29.32 -20.14 -8.44
C GLN A 329 -27.84 -20.01 -8.10
N PRO A 330 -27.46 -20.06 -6.80
CA PRO A 330 -26.06 -20.04 -6.42
C PRO A 330 -25.35 -21.26 -7.00
N VAL A 331 -24.25 -21.02 -7.72
CA VAL A 331 -23.45 -22.07 -8.38
C VAL A 331 -22.34 -22.59 -7.47
N GLN A 332 -22.02 -21.85 -6.42
CA GLN A 332 -21.00 -22.20 -5.43
C GLN A 332 -21.37 -21.62 -4.06
N ALA A 333 -20.76 -22.17 -3.02
CA ALA A 333 -20.85 -21.63 -1.66
C ALA A 333 -19.76 -20.57 -1.43
N LEU A 334 -20.00 -19.66 -0.48
CA LEU A 334 -18.97 -18.75 0.02
C LEU A 334 -17.92 -19.54 0.81
N HIS A 335 -16.65 -19.46 0.39
CA HIS A 335 -15.54 -20.03 1.14
C HIS A 335 -15.26 -19.19 2.39
N TRP A 336 -15.54 -19.78 3.55
CA TRP A 336 -15.32 -19.15 4.86
C TRP A 336 -13.88 -19.28 5.34
N LEU A 337 -13.14 -20.26 4.84
CA LEU A 337 -11.72 -20.43 5.14
C LEU A 337 -10.93 -19.42 4.29
N PRO A 338 -10.20 -18.48 4.91
CA PRO A 338 -9.52 -17.46 4.14
C PRO A 338 -8.36 -18.03 3.33
N PHE A 339 -8.11 -17.41 2.19
CA PHE A 339 -7.08 -17.71 1.21
C PHE A 339 -7.26 -19.04 0.48
N GLU A 340 -8.37 -19.75 0.68
CA GLU A 340 -8.62 -21.03 0.03
C GLU A 340 -8.66 -20.88 -1.50
N ALA A 341 -9.41 -19.89 -2.00
CA ALA A 341 -9.47 -19.60 -3.44
C ALA A 341 -8.11 -19.14 -4.01
N LEU A 342 -7.28 -18.50 -3.19
CA LEU A 342 -5.97 -17.97 -3.61
C LEU A 342 -4.88 -19.05 -3.67
N LEU A 343 -5.05 -20.13 -2.91
CA LEU A 343 -4.10 -21.23 -2.86
C LEU A 343 -4.40 -22.30 -3.91
N GLY A 344 -5.59 -22.28 -4.51
CA GLY A 344 -5.95 -23.10 -5.68
C GLY A 344 -5.49 -22.50 -7.01
N GLY A 345 -5.04 -23.33 -7.96
CA GLY A 345 -4.69 -22.89 -9.32
C GLY A 345 -3.33 -22.18 -9.43
N SER A 346 -3.26 -21.09 -10.20
CA SER A 346 -2.00 -20.36 -10.43
C SER A 346 -1.70 -19.44 -9.25
N MET A 347 -0.81 -19.88 -8.34
CA MET A 347 -0.39 -19.09 -7.17
C MET A 347 0.11 -17.70 -7.55
N LEU A 348 0.92 -17.58 -8.61
CA LEU A 348 1.41 -16.29 -9.08
C LEU A 348 0.26 -15.38 -9.55
N GLY A 349 -0.68 -15.90 -10.33
CA GLY A 349 -1.84 -15.14 -10.79
C GLY A 349 -2.73 -14.67 -9.63
N ASN A 350 -2.92 -15.52 -8.63
CA ASN A 350 -3.69 -15.22 -7.43
C ASN A 350 -2.98 -14.19 -6.54
N ALA A 351 -1.67 -14.33 -6.31
CA ALA A 351 -0.87 -13.36 -5.58
C ALA A 351 -0.88 -11.98 -6.26
N GLN A 352 -0.84 -11.95 -7.60
CA GLN A 352 -0.98 -10.72 -8.37
C GLN A 352 -2.37 -10.08 -8.20
N ALA A 353 -3.44 -10.87 -8.27
CA ALA A 353 -4.80 -10.37 -8.03
C ALA A 353 -4.92 -9.81 -6.61
N LEU A 354 -4.45 -10.57 -5.61
CA LEU A 354 -4.45 -10.18 -4.21
C LEU A 354 -3.71 -8.87 -3.97
N ALA A 355 -2.49 -8.74 -4.52
CA ALA A 355 -1.68 -7.54 -4.36
C ALA A 355 -2.36 -6.31 -4.96
N ARG A 356 -3.02 -6.46 -6.12
CA ARG A 356 -3.80 -5.37 -6.75
C ARG A 356 -5.01 -4.98 -5.90
N ASP A 357 -5.75 -5.95 -5.40
CA ASP A 357 -6.94 -5.67 -4.58
C ASP A 357 -6.57 -5.06 -3.23
N ALA A 358 -5.57 -5.62 -2.55
CA ALA A 358 -5.05 -5.07 -1.30
C ALA A 358 -4.56 -3.63 -1.50
N TRP A 359 -3.86 -3.36 -2.62
CA TRP A 359 -3.39 -2.02 -2.95
C TRP A 359 -4.55 -1.04 -3.18
N LEU A 360 -5.53 -1.40 -4.01
CA LEU A 360 -6.66 -0.54 -4.35
C LEU A 360 -7.57 -0.27 -3.14
N TRP A 361 -7.86 -1.30 -2.33
CA TRP A 361 -8.59 -1.12 -1.07
C TRP A 361 -7.83 -0.28 -0.06
N GLY A 362 -6.51 -0.47 0.05
CA GLY A 362 -5.64 0.36 0.89
C GLY A 362 -5.67 1.83 0.47
N CYS A 363 -5.63 2.09 -0.83
CA CYS A 363 -5.77 3.43 -1.40
C CYS A 363 -7.15 4.03 -1.13
N ALA A 364 -8.23 3.25 -1.29
CA ALA A 364 -9.60 3.71 -1.00
C ALA A 364 -9.74 4.15 0.46
N LEU A 365 -9.25 3.34 1.42
CA LEU A 365 -9.25 3.68 2.84
C LEU A 365 -8.40 4.92 3.13
N TRP A 366 -7.23 5.00 2.52
CA TRP A 366 -6.34 6.14 2.69
C TRP A 366 -6.97 7.43 2.16
N PHE A 367 -7.55 7.43 0.95
CA PHE A 367 -8.24 8.58 0.37
C PHE A 367 -9.50 8.95 1.17
N ALA A 368 -10.28 7.98 1.66
CA ALA A 368 -11.42 8.24 2.53
C ALA A 368 -10.97 9.01 3.78
N ARG A 369 -9.84 8.56 4.36
CA ARG A 369 -9.27 9.19 5.55
C ARG A 369 -8.72 10.58 5.26
N GLN A 370 -8.07 10.80 4.11
CA GLN A 370 -7.62 12.13 3.67
C GLN A 370 -8.79 13.07 3.39
N GLY A 371 -9.93 12.51 2.96
CA GLY A 371 -11.21 13.19 2.91
C GLY A 371 -11.80 13.51 4.29
N GLY A 372 -11.19 13.09 5.38
CA GLY A 372 -11.69 13.33 6.73
C GLY A 372 -12.75 12.34 7.21
N TRP A 373 -12.96 11.22 6.51
CA TRP A 373 -13.78 10.14 7.08
C TRP A 373 -13.06 9.51 8.28
N PRO A 374 -13.78 9.15 9.35
CA PRO A 374 -13.20 8.35 10.42
C PRO A 374 -12.79 6.97 9.87
N LEU A 375 -11.61 6.49 10.30
CA LEU A 375 -11.00 5.29 9.73
C LEU A 375 -11.81 4.02 10.00
N ALA A 376 -12.37 3.86 11.21
CA ALA A 376 -13.12 2.67 11.57
C ALA A 376 -14.40 2.50 10.70
N PRO A 377 -15.27 3.52 10.55
CA PRO A 377 -16.40 3.42 9.62
C PRO A 377 -15.99 3.23 8.17
N ALA A 378 -14.93 3.91 7.69
CA ALA A 378 -14.43 3.69 6.33
C ALA A 378 -13.98 2.23 6.11
N THR A 379 -13.29 1.65 7.10
CA THR A 379 -12.85 0.25 7.08
C THR A 379 -14.05 -0.70 7.07
N ALA A 380 -15.03 -0.47 7.94
CA ALA A 380 -16.24 -1.29 8.01
C ALA A 380 -17.03 -1.25 6.70
N VAL A 381 -17.20 -0.07 6.09
CA VAL A 381 -17.89 0.08 4.80
C VAL A 381 -17.15 -0.64 3.69
N CYS A 382 -15.84 -0.45 3.56
CA CYS A 382 -15.06 -1.14 2.53
C CYS A 382 -15.07 -2.67 2.72
N ALA A 383 -14.98 -3.17 3.97
CA ALA A 383 -15.01 -4.60 4.25
C ALA A 383 -16.39 -5.21 3.97
N ALA A 384 -17.46 -4.49 4.31
CA ALA A 384 -18.83 -4.88 3.99
C ALA A 384 -19.08 -4.88 2.47
N LEU A 385 -18.55 -3.90 1.74
CA LEU A 385 -18.62 -3.86 0.27
C LEU A 385 -17.86 -5.04 -0.35
N ALA A 386 -16.65 -5.33 0.11
CA ALA A 386 -15.88 -6.49 -0.35
C ALA A 386 -16.65 -7.80 -0.09
N LEU A 387 -17.17 -8.01 1.13
CA LEU A 387 -17.97 -9.20 1.46
C LEU A 387 -19.26 -9.29 0.64
N ALA A 388 -19.92 -8.17 0.36
CA ALA A 388 -21.12 -8.16 -0.47
C ALA A 388 -20.82 -8.54 -1.92
N VAL A 389 -19.69 -8.08 -2.48
CA VAL A 389 -19.24 -8.50 -3.81
C VAL A 389 -19.00 -10.01 -3.84
N GLU A 390 -18.28 -10.56 -2.85
CA GLU A 390 -18.00 -11.99 -2.74
C GLU A 390 -19.29 -12.81 -2.55
N ALA A 391 -20.24 -12.31 -1.75
CA ALA A 391 -21.55 -12.93 -1.63
C ALA A 391 -22.25 -13.00 -2.99
N VAL A 392 -22.31 -11.90 -3.76
CA VAL A 392 -22.91 -11.89 -5.10
C VAL A 392 -22.16 -12.82 -6.08
N GLN A 393 -20.85 -12.97 -5.93
CA GLN A 393 -20.07 -13.92 -6.75
C GLN A 393 -20.44 -15.40 -6.53
N CYS A 394 -21.17 -15.74 -5.47
CA CYS A 394 -21.75 -17.09 -5.30
C CYS A 394 -22.71 -17.47 -6.45
N TRP A 395 -23.25 -16.49 -7.16
CA TRP A 395 -24.12 -16.65 -8.34
C TRP A 395 -23.36 -16.56 -9.67
N MET A 396 -22.02 -16.48 -9.66
CA MET A 396 -21.21 -16.31 -10.87
C MET A 396 -20.32 -17.53 -11.14
N PRO A 397 -20.47 -18.25 -12.27
CA PRO A 397 -19.72 -19.49 -12.55
C PRO A 397 -18.22 -19.27 -12.75
N SER A 398 -17.83 -18.07 -13.17
CA SER A 398 -16.45 -17.72 -13.53
C SER A 398 -15.65 -17.14 -12.37
N ARG A 399 -16.21 -17.11 -11.16
CA ARG A 399 -15.61 -16.53 -9.96
C ARG A 399 -15.53 -17.56 -8.86
N THR A 400 -14.76 -17.29 -7.82
CA THR A 400 -14.71 -18.08 -6.60
C THR A 400 -14.91 -17.13 -5.44
N ALA A 401 -16.03 -17.27 -4.75
CA ALA A 401 -16.41 -16.40 -3.64
C ALA A 401 -15.64 -16.79 -2.37
N ASP A 402 -14.86 -15.87 -1.80
CA ASP A 402 -14.00 -16.11 -0.64
C ASP A 402 -14.03 -14.92 0.33
N VAL A 403 -14.03 -15.18 1.65
CA VAL A 403 -14.05 -14.11 2.67
C VAL A 403 -12.79 -13.22 2.70
N THR A 404 -11.72 -13.64 2.03
CA THR A 404 -10.38 -13.02 2.08
C THR A 404 -10.35 -11.53 1.78
N PRO A 405 -11.00 -11.01 0.71
CA PRO A 405 -10.92 -9.59 0.40
C PRO A 405 -11.45 -8.72 1.55
N ALA A 406 -12.50 -9.16 2.24
CA ALA A 406 -13.04 -8.45 3.40
C ALA A 406 -12.06 -8.45 4.58
N LEU A 407 -11.40 -9.59 4.86
CA LEU A 407 -10.39 -9.68 5.91
C LEU A 407 -9.15 -8.83 5.60
N ILE A 408 -8.74 -8.76 4.33
CA ILE A 408 -7.65 -7.89 3.89
C ILE A 408 -8.00 -6.43 4.14
N VAL A 409 -9.21 -5.99 3.81
CA VAL A 409 -9.65 -4.62 4.09
C VAL A 409 -9.60 -4.32 5.59
N LEU A 410 -10.06 -5.24 6.44
CA LEU A 410 -9.97 -5.09 7.89
C LEU A 410 -8.52 -4.99 8.36
N GLY A 411 -7.63 -5.84 7.85
CA GLY A 411 -6.19 -5.82 8.13
C GLY A 411 -5.53 -4.51 7.71
N LEU A 412 -5.86 -3.98 6.53
CA LEU A 412 -5.38 -2.69 6.03
C LEU A 412 -5.86 -1.52 6.88
N GLY A 413 -7.14 -1.51 7.26
CA GLY A 413 -7.71 -0.49 8.14
C GLY A 413 -7.05 -0.49 9.52
N TRP A 414 -6.83 -1.68 10.09
CA TRP A 414 -6.09 -1.85 11.34
C TRP A 414 -4.63 -1.37 11.20
N GLY A 415 -3.93 -1.78 10.14
CA GLY A 415 -2.54 -1.36 9.89
C GLY A 415 -2.40 0.15 9.76
N LEU A 416 -3.33 0.80 9.06
CA LEU A 416 -3.38 2.27 8.95
C LEU A 416 -3.66 2.94 10.30
N ALA A 417 -4.49 2.33 11.16
CA ALA A 417 -4.76 2.83 12.51
C ALA A 417 -3.51 2.73 13.39
N ALA A 418 -2.81 1.59 13.35
CA ALA A 418 -1.59 1.32 14.10
C ALA A 418 -0.45 2.27 13.68
N TRP A 419 -0.24 2.44 12.37
CA TRP A 419 0.73 3.40 11.82
C TRP A 419 0.47 4.83 12.31
N ARG A 420 -0.79 5.26 12.38
CA ARG A 420 -1.14 6.61 12.87
C ARG A 420 -0.97 6.77 14.38
N ALA A 421 -1.27 5.74 15.16
CA ALA A 421 -1.07 5.75 16.60
C ALA A 421 0.41 5.97 16.91
N ALA A 422 1.29 5.29 16.16
CA ALA A 422 2.72 5.51 16.23
C ALA A 422 3.08 6.99 15.97
N HIS A 423 2.73 7.51 14.79
CA HIS A 423 3.15 8.87 14.38
C HIS A 423 2.63 10.00 15.28
N ARG A 424 1.45 9.86 15.91
CA ARG A 424 0.94 10.88 16.85
C ARG A 424 1.80 10.99 18.09
N SER A 425 2.34 9.87 18.57
CA SER A 425 3.19 9.86 19.76
C SER A 425 4.52 10.60 19.54
N SER A 426 5.04 10.62 18.31
CA SER A 426 6.30 11.30 17.98
C SER A 426 6.24 12.84 17.94
N ARG A 427 5.04 13.45 17.92
CA ARG A 427 4.85 14.90 17.74
C ARG A 427 4.41 15.65 18.99
N GLY A 428 3.98 14.95 20.04
CA GLY A 428 3.62 15.53 21.33
C GLY A 428 4.75 15.26 22.31
#